data_AF-Q4RN46-F1
#
_entry.id   AF-Q4RN46-F1
#
_cell.length_a   1.000
_cell.length_b   1.000
_cell.length_c   1.000
_cell.angle_alpha   90.00
_cell.angle_beta   90.00
_cell.angle_gamma   90.00
#
_symmetry.space_group_name_H-M   'P 1'
#
loop_
_entity.id
_entity.type
_entity.pdbx_description
1 polymer ?
#
loop_
_entity_poly.entity_id
_entity_poly.type
_entity_poly.pdbx_seq_one_letter_code
_entity_poly.pdbx_strand_id
1 'polypeptide(L)'
;MVVKKKTAKVEAVDLEEEKLRMLIASLSVADEKDEVKQLAQTLQTCLELTEPVQQIQLVKKAGSQLELLGEQKTDGALLQACLHTLCLVYTSLKAKNPLRRAIASALASAPAWLQERVVSSLSGCLSDCMASSAPDQYSHSVDTITACLDGFSLGERCIKKVLPEVV
;
A
#
# COMPACT_ATOMS: atom_id res chain seq x y z
N MET A 1 -21.17 -7.57 -34.81
CA MET A 1 -21.30 -7.54 -33.33
C MET A 1 -19.90 -7.50 -32.74
N VAL A 2 -19.47 -6.37 -32.18
CA VAL A 2 -18.13 -6.25 -31.55
C VAL A 2 -18.34 -6.06 -30.05
N VAL A 3 -17.94 -7.06 -29.28
CA VAL A 3 -18.10 -7.11 -27.82
C VAL A 3 -17.16 -6.07 -27.22
N LYS A 4 -17.71 -4.95 -26.72
CA LYS A 4 -16.98 -3.92 -25.97
C LYS A 4 -16.44 -4.55 -24.67
N LYS A 5 -15.18 -4.97 -24.67
CA LYS A 5 -14.45 -5.35 -23.45
C LYS A 5 -14.38 -4.11 -22.56
N LYS A 6 -15.08 -4.15 -21.41
CA LYS A 6 -14.95 -3.16 -20.32
C LYS A 6 -13.52 -3.24 -19.78
N THR A 7 -12.62 -2.43 -20.32
CA THR A 7 -11.31 -2.18 -19.73
C THR A 7 -11.54 -1.47 -18.42
N ALA A 8 -11.16 -2.11 -17.30
CA ALA A 8 -11.06 -1.45 -16.02
C ALA A 8 -10.18 -0.21 -16.20
N LYS A 9 -10.74 0.99 -16.01
CA LYS A 9 -9.95 2.23 -15.95
C LYS A 9 -8.99 2.05 -14.77
N VAL A 10 -7.73 1.78 -15.07
CA VAL A 10 -6.68 1.78 -14.06
C VAL A 10 -6.37 3.25 -13.84
N GLU A 11 -6.84 3.81 -12.72
CA GLU A 11 -6.49 5.19 -12.33
C GLU A 11 -5.10 5.15 -11.68
N ALA A 12 -4.25 6.10 -12.01
CA ALA A 12 -2.93 6.22 -11.39
C ALA A 12 -3.06 6.61 -9.91
N VAL A 13 -1.96 6.54 -9.17
CA VAL A 13 -1.90 7.07 -7.80
C VAL A 13 -2.27 8.56 -7.80
N ASP A 14 -3.38 8.88 -7.14
CA ASP A 14 -3.87 10.26 -6.94
C ASP A 14 -3.68 10.62 -5.46
N LEU A 15 -2.51 11.16 -5.14
CA LEU A 15 -2.10 11.62 -3.81
C LEU A 15 -1.84 13.12 -3.85
N GLU A 16 -2.10 13.82 -2.75
CA GLU A 16 -1.67 15.22 -2.59
C GLU A 16 -0.16 15.34 -2.85
N GLU A 17 0.23 16.33 -3.64
CA GLU A 17 1.62 16.50 -4.12
C GLU A 17 2.64 16.60 -2.97
N GLU A 18 2.25 17.20 -1.85
CA GLU A 18 3.08 17.28 -0.64
C GLU A 18 3.29 15.91 0.02
N LYS A 19 2.23 15.10 0.13
CA LYS A 19 2.32 13.73 0.66
C LYS A 19 3.17 12.85 -0.24
N LEU A 20 3.02 12.99 -1.56
CA LEU A 20 3.83 12.28 -2.55
C LEU A 20 5.33 12.60 -2.40
N ARG A 21 5.66 13.89 -2.28
CA ARG A 21 7.05 14.35 -2.11
C ARG A 21 7.64 13.89 -0.78
N MET A 22 6.88 13.92 0.31
CA MET A 22 7.32 13.39 1.61
C MET A 22 7.62 11.88 1.54
N LEU A 23 6.78 11.09 0.86
CA LEU A 23 7.03 9.67 0.65
C LEU A 23 8.32 9.44 -0.15
N ILE A 24 8.49 10.11 -1.29
CA ILE A 24 9.69 9.99 -2.12
C ILE A 24 10.95 10.37 -1.32
N ALA A 25 10.88 11.48 -0.56
CA ALA A 25 11.97 11.91 0.31
C ALA A 25 12.31 10.84 1.36
N SER A 26 11.32 10.23 2.02
CA SER A 26 11.52 9.19 3.04
C SER A 26 12.21 7.93 2.48
N LEU A 27 11.97 7.63 1.20
CA LEU A 27 12.57 6.48 0.51
C LEU A 27 14.00 6.77 0.01
N SER A 28 14.43 8.04 -0.02
CA SER A 28 15.73 8.47 -0.59
C SER A 28 16.89 8.44 0.41
N VAL A 29 16.61 8.35 1.72
CA VAL A 29 17.57 8.67 2.79
C VAL A 29 18.62 7.58 3.10
N ALA A 30 18.53 6.37 2.54
CA ALA A 30 19.34 5.25 3.06
C ALA A 30 20.55 4.87 2.20
N ASP A 31 21.74 4.92 2.83
CA ASP A 31 23.01 4.38 2.35
C ASP A 31 23.15 2.86 2.67
N GLU A 32 22.04 2.13 2.70
CA GLU A 32 22.02 0.69 3.00
C GLU A 32 22.21 -0.16 1.72
N LYS A 33 22.94 -1.27 1.88
CA LYS A 33 23.14 -2.29 0.83
C LYS A 33 21.98 -3.31 0.76
N ASP A 34 21.94 -3.95 -0.39
CA ASP A 34 21.34 -5.25 -0.71
C ASP A 34 19.91 -5.30 -1.29
N GLU A 35 18.81 -5.12 -0.56
CA GLU A 35 17.48 -5.45 -1.12
C GLU A 35 16.40 -4.41 -0.81
N VAL A 36 16.39 -3.87 0.40
CA VAL A 36 15.43 -2.86 0.83
C VAL A 36 15.58 -1.57 0.01
N LYS A 37 16.80 -1.22 -0.40
CA LYS A 37 17.06 -0.09 -1.30
C LYS A 37 16.46 -0.32 -2.69
N GLN A 38 16.49 -1.55 -3.21
CA GLN A 38 15.87 -1.86 -4.49
C GLN A 38 14.33 -1.79 -4.40
N LEU A 39 13.76 -2.21 -3.26
CA LEU A 39 12.34 -2.04 -2.97
C LEU A 39 11.98 -0.55 -2.91
N ALA A 40 12.75 0.25 -2.17
CA ALA A 40 12.54 1.69 -2.05
C ALA A 40 12.61 2.41 -3.40
N GLN A 41 13.60 2.09 -4.23
CA GLN A 41 13.71 2.62 -5.60
C GLN A 41 12.52 2.21 -6.47
N THR A 42 12.09 0.94 -6.37
CA THR A 42 10.92 0.44 -7.13
C THR A 42 9.65 1.20 -6.74
N LEU A 43 9.48 1.50 -5.44
CA LEU A 43 8.36 2.30 -4.94
C LEU A 43 8.46 3.77 -5.37
N GLN A 44 9.65 4.38 -5.31
CA GLN A 44 9.87 5.74 -5.82
C GLN A 44 9.48 5.85 -7.30
N THR A 45 9.99 4.95 -8.15
CA THR A 45 9.62 4.93 -9.56
C THR A 45 8.11 4.69 -9.75
N CYS A 46 7.49 3.87 -8.90
CA CYS A 46 6.03 3.68 -8.96
C CYS A 46 5.26 4.98 -8.65
N LEU A 47 5.74 5.79 -7.71
CA LEU A 47 5.14 7.06 -7.32
C LEU A 47 5.38 8.18 -8.34
N GLU A 48 6.53 8.17 -9.02
CA GLU A 48 6.88 9.15 -10.07
C GLU A 48 6.18 8.87 -11.40
N LEU A 49 5.79 7.63 -11.66
CA LEU A 49 5.12 7.26 -12.90
C LEU A 49 3.64 7.66 -12.89
N THR A 50 3.21 8.28 -13.98
CA THR A 50 1.80 8.54 -14.28
C THR A 50 1.11 7.35 -14.95
N GLU A 51 1.87 6.34 -15.40
CA GLU A 51 1.32 5.24 -16.17
C GLU A 51 0.84 4.06 -15.33
N PRO A 52 -0.48 3.81 -15.26
CA PRO A 52 -1.07 2.95 -14.26
C PRO A 52 -0.76 1.46 -14.47
N VAL A 53 -0.53 1.03 -15.73
CA VAL A 53 -0.10 -0.35 -16.03
C VAL A 53 1.33 -0.59 -15.53
N GLN A 54 2.21 0.41 -15.67
CA GLN A 54 3.59 0.30 -15.18
C GLN A 54 3.64 0.31 -13.65
N GLN A 55 2.81 1.15 -13.01
CA GLN A 55 2.65 1.14 -11.54
C GLN A 55 2.28 -0.25 -11.02
N ILE A 56 1.33 -0.95 -11.67
CA ILE A 56 0.97 -2.32 -11.28
C ILE A 56 2.16 -3.27 -11.39
N GLN A 57 2.95 -3.19 -12.47
CA GLN A 57 4.12 -4.05 -12.65
C GLN A 57 5.19 -3.79 -11.58
N LEU A 58 5.42 -2.51 -11.23
CA LEU A 58 6.35 -2.13 -10.18
C LEU A 58 5.86 -2.57 -8.79
N VAL A 59 4.57 -2.45 -8.49
CA VAL A 59 4.00 -2.97 -7.24
C VAL A 59 4.15 -4.49 -7.15
N LYS A 60 3.92 -5.22 -8.25
CA LYS A 60 4.16 -6.67 -8.28
C LYS A 60 5.63 -7.00 -8.01
N LYS A 61 6.54 -6.26 -8.65
CA LYS A 61 7.99 -6.39 -8.41
C LYS A 61 8.34 -6.09 -6.95
N ALA A 62 7.75 -5.04 -6.37
CA ALA A 62 7.89 -4.69 -4.96
C ALA A 62 7.40 -5.81 -4.04
N GLY A 63 6.27 -6.45 -4.36
CA GLY A 63 5.76 -7.62 -3.64
C GLY A 63 6.73 -8.80 -3.68
N SER A 64 7.27 -9.13 -4.86
CA SER A 64 8.28 -10.20 -4.99
C SER A 64 9.58 -9.86 -4.25
N GLN A 65 10.01 -8.59 -4.27
CA GLN A 65 11.16 -8.14 -3.47
C GLN A 65 10.90 -8.27 -1.97
N LEU A 66 9.67 -7.95 -1.54
CA LEU A 66 9.24 -8.07 -0.14
C LEU A 66 9.25 -9.52 0.35
N GLU A 67 8.80 -10.45 -0.50
CA GLU A 67 8.78 -11.88 -0.23
C GLU A 67 10.20 -12.47 -0.09
N LEU A 68 11.15 -11.95 -0.86
CA LEU A 68 12.55 -12.38 -0.83
C LEU A 68 13.36 -11.75 0.31
N LEU A 69 12.80 -10.83 1.09
CA LEU A 69 13.52 -10.22 2.22
C LEU A 69 13.78 -11.25 3.33
N GLY A 70 15.06 -11.41 3.68
CA GLY A 70 15.47 -12.20 4.83
C GLY A 70 15.17 -11.52 6.16
N GLU A 71 14.81 -12.33 7.17
CA GLU A 71 14.52 -11.90 8.55
C GLU A 71 15.69 -11.19 9.25
N GLN A 72 16.92 -11.29 8.71
CA GLN A 72 18.09 -10.59 9.26
C GLN A 72 18.10 -9.08 8.99
N LYS A 73 17.21 -8.55 8.14
CA LYS A 73 17.14 -7.13 7.77
C LYS A 73 15.97 -6.42 8.47
N THR A 74 15.81 -6.71 9.76
CA THR A 74 14.63 -6.31 10.54
C THR A 74 14.58 -4.81 10.85
N ASP A 75 15.66 -4.06 11.06
CA ASP A 75 15.55 -2.71 11.65
C ASP A 75 15.90 -1.52 10.74
N GLY A 76 15.73 -1.68 9.44
CA GLY A 76 15.86 -0.55 8.52
C GLY A 76 14.66 0.41 8.61
N ALA A 77 14.89 1.67 8.98
CA ALA A 77 13.89 2.74 8.85
C ALA A 77 13.35 2.84 7.41
N LEU A 78 14.17 2.48 6.43
CA LEU A 78 13.80 2.39 5.02
C LEU A 78 12.75 1.32 4.75
N LEU A 79 12.83 0.14 5.39
CA LEU A 79 11.84 -0.92 5.22
C LEU A 79 10.49 -0.48 5.75
N GLN A 80 10.47 0.21 6.90
CA GLN A 80 9.25 0.79 7.44
C GLN A 80 8.67 1.85 6.51
N ALA A 81 9.50 2.73 5.94
CA ALA A 81 9.05 3.71 4.95
C ALA A 81 8.44 3.04 3.70
N CYS A 82 9.03 1.95 3.21
CA CYS A 82 8.49 1.17 2.09
C CYS A 82 7.11 0.57 2.40
N LEU A 83 6.96 -0.07 3.57
CA LEU A 83 5.68 -0.63 4.01
C LEU A 83 4.63 0.45 4.20
N HIS A 84 5.01 1.55 4.83
CA HIS A 84 4.13 2.70 5.05
C HIS A 84 3.65 3.29 3.73
N THR A 85 4.55 3.45 2.75
CA THR A 85 4.21 3.90 1.41
C THR A 85 3.16 3.00 0.77
N LEU A 86 3.36 1.67 0.78
CA LEU A 86 2.39 0.71 0.24
C LEU A 86 1.02 0.82 0.94
N CYS A 87 1.02 0.89 2.28
CA CYS A 87 -0.22 1.01 3.05
C CYS A 87 -0.95 2.32 2.76
N LEU A 88 -0.22 3.44 2.69
CA LEU A 88 -0.80 4.76 2.44
C LEU A 88 -1.42 4.81 1.05
N VAL A 89 -0.68 4.39 0.02
CA VAL A 89 -1.18 4.30 -1.36
C VAL A 89 -2.41 3.38 -1.42
N TYR A 90 -2.38 2.22 -0.74
CA TYR A 90 -3.53 1.32 -0.69
C TYR A 90 -4.78 2.00 -0.09
N THR A 91 -4.62 2.73 1.01
CA THR A 91 -5.73 3.44 1.66
C THR A 91 -6.19 4.67 0.90
N SER A 92 -5.36 5.29 0.06
CA SER A 92 -5.75 6.44 -0.78
C SER A 92 -6.48 6.03 -2.07
N LEU A 93 -6.25 4.80 -2.56
CA LEU A 93 -6.87 4.32 -3.79
C LEU A 93 -8.30 3.81 -3.58
N LYS A 94 -9.17 4.05 -4.56
CA LYS A 94 -10.56 3.52 -4.55
C LYS A 94 -10.59 1.99 -4.65
N ALA A 95 -11.60 1.36 -4.06
CA ALA A 95 -11.75 -0.11 -4.02
C ALA A 95 -11.75 -0.78 -5.42
N LYS A 96 -12.25 -0.08 -6.45
CA LYS A 96 -12.29 -0.60 -7.83
C LYS A 96 -10.97 -0.46 -8.58
N ASN A 97 -9.94 0.15 -7.99
CA ASN A 97 -8.67 0.40 -8.65
C ASN A 97 -7.82 -0.89 -8.72
N PRO A 98 -7.41 -1.35 -9.92
CA PRO A 98 -6.55 -2.52 -10.06
C PRO A 98 -5.17 -2.39 -9.39
N LEU A 99 -4.65 -1.16 -9.24
CA LEU A 99 -3.43 -0.89 -8.50
C LEU A 99 -3.57 -1.22 -7.02
N ARG A 100 -4.71 -0.87 -6.41
CA ARG A 100 -5.02 -1.21 -5.02
C ARG A 100 -4.99 -2.73 -4.79
N ARG A 101 -5.55 -3.50 -5.73
CA ARG A 101 -5.52 -4.97 -5.69
C ARG A 101 -4.11 -5.52 -5.82
N ALA A 102 -3.27 -4.91 -6.66
CA ALA A 102 -1.87 -5.29 -6.78
C ALA A 102 -1.11 -5.03 -5.45
N ILE A 103 -1.39 -3.90 -4.78
CA ILE A 103 -0.78 -3.59 -3.48
C ILE A 103 -1.26 -4.57 -2.40
N ALA A 104 -2.56 -4.89 -2.34
CA ALA A 104 -3.08 -5.90 -1.44
C ALA A 104 -2.36 -7.25 -1.62
N SER A 105 -2.16 -7.66 -2.88
CA SER A 105 -1.40 -8.86 -3.20
C SER A 105 0.05 -8.78 -2.75
N ALA A 106 0.73 -7.64 -2.96
CA ALA A 106 2.11 -7.43 -2.55
C ALA A 106 2.25 -7.48 -1.01
N LEU A 107 1.32 -6.87 -0.28
CA LEU A 107 1.26 -6.91 1.19
C LEU A 107 0.93 -8.31 1.70
N ALA A 108 0.07 -9.07 1.01
CA ALA A 108 -0.27 -10.44 1.37
C ALA A 108 0.88 -11.43 1.15
N SER A 109 1.75 -11.16 0.17
CA SER A 109 2.99 -11.90 -0.08
C SER A 109 4.11 -11.58 0.93
N ALA A 110 3.88 -10.64 1.86
CA ALA A 110 4.87 -10.33 2.89
C ALA A 110 5.14 -11.55 3.79
N PRO A 111 6.42 -11.80 4.13
CA PRO A 111 6.79 -12.92 4.99
C PRO A 111 6.22 -12.73 6.41
N ALA A 112 5.98 -13.84 7.12
CA ALA A 112 5.29 -13.85 8.41
C ALA A 112 5.89 -12.88 9.45
N TRP A 113 7.22 -12.78 9.48
CA TRP A 113 7.96 -11.86 10.37
C TRP A 113 7.67 -10.38 10.10
N LEU A 114 7.21 -10.04 8.89
CA LEU A 114 6.89 -8.67 8.47
C LEU A 114 5.40 -8.33 8.63
N GLN A 115 4.53 -9.33 8.77
CA GLN A 115 3.08 -9.16 8.79
C GLN A 115 2.62 -8.22 9.91
N GLU A 116 3.21 -8.28 11.11
CA GLU A 116 2.87 -7.38 12.22
C GLU A 116 3.15 -5.91 11.91
N ARG A 117 4.24 -5.64 11.18
CA ARG A 117 4.62 -4.29 10.77
C ARG A 117 3.67 -3.76 9.69
N VAL A 118 3.32 -4.62 8.73
CA VAL A 118 2.28 -4.32 7.72
C VAL A 118 0.95 -3.99 8.39
N VAL A 119 0.48 -4.84 9.31
CA VAL A 119 -0.80 -4.64 10.02
C VAL A 119 -0.75 -3.34 10.83
N SER A 120 0.34 -3.05 11.53
CA SER A 120 0.49 -1.83 12.32
C SER A 120 0.49 -0.58 11.45
N SER A 121 1.22 -0.58 10.34
CA SER A 121 1.23 0.56 9.41
C SER A 121 -0.12 0.74 8.72
N LEU A 122 -0.76 -0.34 8.28
CA LEU A 122 -2.08 -0.29 7.66
C LEU A 122 -3.14 0.21 8.63
N SER A 123 -3.06 -0.18 9.90
CA SER A 123 -3.95 0.29 10.96
C SER A 123 -3.80 1.79 11.19
N GLY A 124 -2.56 2.30 11.20
CA GLY A 124 -2.28 3.74 11.28
C GLY A 124 -2.89 4.49 10.10
N CYS A 125 -2.58 4.08 8.86
CA CYS A 125 -3.13 4.70 7.65
C CYS A 125 -4.66 4.67 7.61
N LEU A 126 -5.28 3.56 8.04
CA LEU A 126 -6.74 3.45 8.09
C LEU A 126 -7.34 4.35 9.18
N SER A 127 -6.71 4.43 10.36
CA SER A 127 -7.14 5.31 11.44
C SER A 127 -7.08 6.77 11.00
N ASP A 128 -6.01 7.18 10.31
CA ASP A 128 -5.88 8.53 9.75
C ASP A 128 -6.94 8.79 8.67
N CYS A 129 -7.22 7.80 7.82
CA CYS A 129 -8.29 7.87 6.82
C CYS A 129 -9.69 7.98 7.45
N MET A 130 -9.91 7.39 8.62
CA MET A 130 -11.16 7.51 9.38
C MET A 130 -11.25 8.79 10.21
N ALA A 131 -10.12 9.32 10.68
CA ALA A 131 -10.06 10.55 11.47
C ALA A 131 -10.32 11.81 10.63
N SER A 132 -10.22 11.71 9.30
CA SER A 132 -10.54 12.81 8.40
C SER A 132 -12.04 13.12 8.39
N SER A 133 -12.42 14.28 8.93
CA SER A 133 -13.82 14.74 9.09
C SER A 133 -14.50 15.23 7.81
N ALA A 134 -13.91 14.99 6.62
CA ALA A 134 -14.51 15.43 5.37
C ALA A 134 -15.70 14.53 4.98
N PRO A 135 -16.92 15.08 4.79
CA PRO A 135 -18.12 14.29 4.47
C PRO A 135 -17.96 13.39 3.23
N ASP A 136 -17.20 13.86 2.24
CA ASP A 136 -16.93 13.14 1.00
C ASP A 136 -16.00 11.92 1.17
N GLN A 137 -15.28 11.85 2.30
CA GLN A 137 -14.31 10.79 2.58
C GLN A 137 -14.92 9.60 3.33
N TYR A 138 -16.10 9.74 3.95
CA TYR A 138 -16.75 8.61 4.63
C TYR A 138 -17.04 7.43 3.68
N SER A 139 -17.49 7.72 2.45
CA SER A 139 -17.71 6.65 1.45
C SER A 139 -16.41 5.93 1.11
N HIS A 140 -15.31 6.67 1.04
CA HIS A 140 -13.98 6.14 0.76
C HIS A 140 -13.42 5.33 1.93
N SER A 141 -13.65 5.77 3.18
CA SER A 141 -13.25 5.03 4.38
C SER A 141 -14.03 3.71 4.49
N VAL A 142 -15.34 3.72 4.25
CA VAL A 142 -16.18 2.49 4.26
C VAL A 142 -15.78 1.54 3.13
N ASP A 143 -15.57 2.05 1.91
CA ASP A 143 -15.05 1.27 0.79
C ASP A 143 -13.68 0.67 1.14
N THR A 144 -12.85 1.42 1.87
CA THR A 144 -11.52 0.98 2.26
C THR A 144 -11.55 -0.10 3.31
N ILE A 145 -12.43 0.00 4.31
CA ILE A 145 -12.69 -1.05 5.31
C ILE A 145 -13.18 -2.32 4.62
N THR A 146 -14.16 -2.19 3.73
CA THR A 146 -14.72 -3.32 2.98
C THR A 146 -13.65 -4.03 2.16
N ALA A 147 -12.83 -3.27 1.43
CA ALA A 147 -11.73 -3.84 0.66
C ALA A 147 -10.59 -4.41 1.52
N CYS A 148 -10.42 -4.00 2.78
CA CYS A 148 -9.51 -4.68 3.72
C CYS A 148 -10.07 -6.05 4.12
N LEU A 149 -11.37 -6.13 4.43
CA LEU A 149 -12.04 -7.38 4.80
C LEU A 149 -12.08 -8.37 3.63
N ASP A 150 -12.42 -7.90 2.43
CA ASP A 150 -12.54 -8.75 1.23
C ASP A 150 -11.20 -9.04 0.54
N GLY A 151 -10.15 -8.29 0.87
CA GLY A 151 -8.93 -8.23 0.07
C GLY A 151 -7.87 -9.26 0.45
N PHE A 152 -7.60 -9.42 1.75
CA PHE A 152 -6.49 -10.24 2.27
C PHE A 152 -6.55 -10.38 3.80
N SER A 153 -6.00 -11.48 4.34
CA SER A 153 -6.04 -11.81 5.78
C SER A 153 -5.42 -10.75 6.69
N LEU A 154 -4.38 -10.03 6.24
CA LEU A 154 -3.81 -8.93 7.02
C LEU A 154 -4.74 -7.72 7.11
N GLY A 155 -5.62 -7.54 6.11
CA GLY A 155 -6.67 -6.53 6.14
C GLY A 155 -7.67 -6.80 7.25
N GLU A 156 -8.14 -8.04 7.42
CA GLU A 156 -8.99 -8.42 8.56
C GLU A 156 -8.32 -8.15 9.91
N ARG A 157 -7.03 -8.49 10.05
CA ARG A 157 -6.26 -8.24 11.28
C ARG A 157 -6.13 -6.74 11.57
N CYS A 158 -5.93 -5.93 10.53
CA CYS A 158 -5.94 -4.47 10.64
C CYS A 158 -7.29 -3.95 11.14
N ILE A 159 -8.41 -4.41 10.57
CA ILE A 159 -9.74 -3.99 11.03
C ILE A 159 -9.96 -4.36 12.49
N LYS A 160 -9.61 -5.58 12.92
CA LYS A 160 -9.72 -5.98 14.33
C LYS A 160 -8.88 -5.11 15.28
N LYS A 161 -7.78 -4.53 14.79
CA LYS A 161 -6.90 -3.65 15.57
C LYS A 161 -7.44 -2.23 15.66
N VAL A 162 -8.04 -1.71 14.59
CA VAL A 162 -8.59 -0.34 14.53
C VAL A 162 -10.01 -0.27 15.14
N LEU A 163 -10.81 -1.30 14.92
CA LEU A 163 -12.16 -1.49 15.45
C LEU A 163 -12.14 -2.69 16.39
N PRO A 164 -11.56 -2.58 17.59
CA PRO A 164 -11.69 -3.63 18.59
C PRO A 164 -13.19 -3.83 18.86
N GLU A 165 -13.62 -5.09 18.95
CA GLU A 165 -15.00 -5.42 19.31
C GLU A 165 -15.38 -4.62 20.57
N VAL A 166 -16.42 -3.80 20.45
CA VAL A 166 -17.01 -3.13 21.60
C VAL A 166 -17.80 -4.19 22.35
N VAL A 167 -17.13 -4.91 23.26
CA VAL A 167 -17.73 -5.87 24.19
C VAL A 167 -18.17 -5.16 25.47
#